data_AF-A0A8J3CT44-F1
#
_entry.id   AF-A0A8J3CT44-F1
#
_cell.length_a   1.000
_cell.length_b   1.000
_cell.length_c   1.000
_cell.angle_alpha   90.00
_cell.angle_beta   90.00
_cell.angle_gamma   90.00
#
_symmetry.space_group_name_H-M   'P 1'
#
loop_
_entity.id
_entity.type
_entity.pdbx_description
1 polymer ?
#
loop_
_entity_poly.entity_id
_entity_poly.type
_entity_poly.pdbx_seq_one_letter_code
_entity_poly.pdbx_strand_id
1 'polypeptide(L)'
;MSKENFTDEELIVRDYLARQRTYLANDRTLLSYIRTALYFLVSGTALFEVQALDHVRELGYVSFGLSIGMFILGFFTYYRVKRKLKKHYYQKM
;
A
#
# COMPACT_ATOMS: atom_id res chain seq x y z
N MET A 1 19.18 15.95 33.59
CA MET A 1 18.74 15.97 32.17
C MET A 1 19.96 16.27 31.32
N SER A 2 20.72 15.23 30.94
CA SER A 2 21.94 15.38 30.13
C SER A 2 21.56 15.78 28.71
N LYS A 3 22.07 16.93 28.26
CA LYS A 3 21.95 17.36 26.87
C LYS A 3 22.92 16.49 26.04
N GLU A 4 22.39 15.46 25.39
CA GLU A 4 23.13 14.73 24.36
C GLU A 4 23.35 15.67 23.17
N ASN A 5 24.61 16.04 22.92
CA ASN A 5 25.03 16.76 21.74
C ASN A 5 25.28 15.74 20.62
N PHE A 6 24.24 15.38 19.87
CA PHE A 6 24.38 14.55 18.68
C PHE A 6 25.24 15.28 17.64
N THR A 7 26.21 14.60 17.04
CA THR A 7 27.04 15.15 15.96
C THR A 7 26.22 15.26 14.66
N ASP A 8 26.59 16.18 13.77
CA ASP A 8 25.86 16.39 12.49
C ASP A 8 25.78 15.12 11.62
N GLU A 9 26.81 14.27 11.67
CA GLU A 9 26.83 12.98 10.97
C GLU A 9 25.78 12.00 11.53
N GLU A 10 25.60 11.97 12.86
CA GLU A 10 24.61 11.11 13.50
C GLU A 10 23.17 11.54 13.16
N LEU A 11 22.93 12.85 13.04
CA LEU A 11 21.67 13.41 12.55
C LEU A 11 21.39 12.98 11.11
N ILE A 12 22.38 13.03 10.21
CA ILE A 12 22.25 12.61 8.79
C ILE A 12 21.92 11.11 8.69
N VAL A 13 22.60 10.26 9.46
CA VAL A 13 22.36 8.80 9.45
C VAL A 13 20.95 8.47 9.97
N ARG A 14 20.51 9.12 11.05
CA ARG A 14 19.17 8.93 11.62
C ARG A 14 18.08 9.36 10.63
N ASP A 15 18.26 10.48 9.95
CA ASP A 15 17.34 10.96 8.90
C ASP A 15 17.27 9.99 7.72
N TYR A 16 18.41 9.45 7.28
CA TYR A 16 18.45 8.41 6.24
C TYR A 16 17.70 7.14 6.66
N LEU A 17 17.96 6.64 7.87
CA LEU A 17 17.31 5.44 8.39
C LEU A 17 15.80 5.65 8.63
N ALA A 18 15.39 6.85 9.06
CA ALA A 18 13.98 7.20 9.20
C ALA A 18 13.25 7.21 7.84
N ARG A 19 13.90 7.69 6.78
CA ARG A 19 13.36 7.64 5.42
C ARG A 19 13.21 6.22 4.89
N GLN A 20 14.22 5.37 5.07
CA GLN A 20 14.13 3.96 4.66
C GLN A 20 12.95 3.26 5.34
N ARG A 21 12.76 3.48 6.64
CA ARG A 21 11.62 2.93 7.39
C ARG A 21 10.26 3.39 6.83
N THR A 22 10.17 4.66 6.41
CA THR A 22 8.95 5.21 5.79
C THR A 22 8.70 4.60 4.41
N TYR A 23 9.75 4.42 3.61
CA TYR A 23 9.65 3.80 2.28
C TYR A 23 9.21 2.33 2.38
N LEU A 24 9.83 1.56 3.27
CA LEU A 24 9.48 0.15 3.51
C LEU A 24 8.03 0.01 4.04
N ALA A 25 7.59 0.93 4.89
CA ALA A 25 6.20 0.96 5.37
C ALA A 25 5.18 1.26 4.24
N ASN A 26 5.55 2.12 3.27
CA ASN A 26 4.72 2.39 2.11
C ASN A 26 4.62 1.17 1.17
N ASP A 27 5.75 0.49 0.92
CA ASP A 27 5.76 -0.73 0.11
C ASP A 27 4.94 -1.85 0.77
N ARG A 28 5.06 -2.01 2.10
CA ARG A 28 4.20 -2.92 2.87
C ARG A 28 2.72 -2.60 2.70
N THR A 29 2.37 -1.33 2.70
CA THR A 29 0.98 -0.89 2.53
C THR A 29 0.47 -1.26 1.12
N LEU A 30 1.26 -1.02 0.08
CA LEU A 30 0.94 -1.45 -1.29
C LEU A 30 0.74 -2.96 -1.39
N LEU A 31 1.66 -3.75 -0.82
CA LEU A 31 1.57 -5.21 -0.83
C LEU A 31 0.32 -5.71 -0.08
N SER A 32 -0.09 -5.02 0.99
CA SER A 32 -1.34 -5.32 1.69
C SER A 32 -2.57 -5.09 0.82
N TYR A 33 -2.62 -3.98 0.06
CA TYR A 33 -3.72 -3.72 -0.88
C TYR A 33 -3.78 -4.76 -2.00
N ILE A 34 -2.62 -5.10 -2.59
CA ILE A 34 -2.52 -6.16 -3.62
C ILE A 34 -3.01 -7.49 -3.05
N ARG A 35 -2.58 -7.86 -1.84
CA ARG A 35 -3.03 -9.08 -1.17
C ARG A 35 -4.56 -9.14 -1.03
N THR A 36 -5.18 -8.07 -0.52
CA THR A 36 -6.65 -8.01 -0.43
C THR A 36 -7.33 -8.11 -1.79
N ALA A 37 -6.81 -7.45 -2.83
CA ALA A 37 -7.36 -7.55 -4.18
C ALA A 37 -7.29 -9.00 -4.71
N LEU A 38 -6.18 -9.70 -4.46
CA LEU A 38 -6.01 -11.11 -4.83
C LEU A 38 -6.97 -12.04 -4.07
N TYR A 39 -7.21 -11.79 -2.77
CA TYR A 39 -8.21 -12.56 -2.02
C TYR A 39 -9.61 -12.40 -2.60
N PHE A 40 -10.01 -11.17 -2.97
CA PHE A 40 -11.30 -10.95 -3.63
C PHE A 40 -11.38 -11.58 -5.02
N LEU A 41 -10.26 -11.61 -5.75
CA LEU A 41 -10.18 -12.29 -7.05
C LEU A 41 -10.39 -13.80 -6.90
N VAL A 42 -9.63 -14.44 -6.00
CA VAL A 42 -9.73 -15.89 -5.72
C VAL A 42 -11.09 -16.26 -5.15
N SER A 43 -11.62 -15.44 -4.24
CA SER A 43 -12.97 -15.63 -3.71
C SER A 43 -14.03 -15.50 -4.81
N GLY A 44 -13.86 -14.56 -5.75
CA GLY A 44 -14.77 -14.38 -6.88
C GLY A 44 -14.76 -15.57 -7.83
N THR A 45 -13.58 -16.12 -8.14
CA THR A 45 -13.46 -17.33 -8.96
C THR A 45 -14.05 -18.55 -8.27
N ALA A 46 -13.84 -18.70 -6.96
CA ALA A 46 -14.41 -19.79 -6.18
C ALA A 46 -15.94 -19.73 -6.14
N LEU A 47 -16.52 -18.54 -6.00
CA LEU A 47 -17.98 -18.34 -6.04
C LEU A 47 -18.57 -18.65 -7.43
N PHE A 48 -17.78 -18.47 -8.50
CA PHE A 48 -18.22 -18.76 -9.87
C PHE A 48 -18.26 -20.27 -10.17
N GLU A 49 -17.39 -21.07 -9.53
CA GLU A 49 -17.43 -22.54 -9.64
C GLU A 49 -18.59 -23.18 -8.87
N VAL A 50 -19.20 -22.47 -7.90
CA VAL A 50 -20.38 -22.96 -7.19
C VAL A 50 -21.60 -22.87 -8.11
N GLN A 51 -21.75 -23.87 -8.99
CA GLN A 51 -22.89 -24.02 -9.91
C GLN A 51 -24.25 -24.22 -9.22
N ALA A 52 -24.26 -24.37 -7.89
CA ALA A 52 -25.45 -24.71 -7.11
C ALA A 52 -26.34 -23.50 -6.74
N LEU A 53 -25.89 -22.25 -6.92
CA LEU A 53 -26.68 -21.06 -6.55
C LEU A 53 -26.63 -19.99 -7.64
N ASP A 54 -27.68 -19.90 -8.45
CA ASP A 54 -27.86 -18.83 -9.46
C ASP A 54 -27.75 -17.42 -8.84
N HIS A 55 -28.18 -17.25 -7.58
CA HIS A 55 -28.07 -15.99 -6.83
C HIS A 55 -26.63 -15.62 -6.43
N VAL A 56 -25.72 -16.59 -6.31
CA VAL A 56 -24.35 -16.31 -5.84
C VAL A 56 -23.47 -15.80 -6.98
N ARG A 57 -23.88 -16.01 -8.23
CA ARG A 57 -23.17 -15.53 -9.41
C ARG A 57 -23.12 -14.00 -9.48
N GLU A 58 -24.15 -13.31 -8.99
CA GLU A 58 -24.15 -11.84 -8.84
C GLU A 58 -23.09 -11.36 -7.84
N LEU A 59 -22.91 -12.08 -6.71
CA LEU A 59 -21.87 -11.78 -5.72
C LEU A 59 -20.46 -11.93 -6.29
N GLY A 60 -20.25 -12.87 -7.23
CA GLY A 60 -18.98 -13.03 -7.94
C GLY A 60 -18.61 -11.80 -8.79
N TYR A 61 -19.58 -11.19 -9.49
CA TYR A 61 -19.34 -9.95 -10.22
C TYR A 61 -19.00 -8.78 -9.28
N VAL A 62 -19.68 -8.69 -8.12
CA VAL A 62 -19.37 -7.68 -7.10
C VAL A 62 -17.96 -7.86 -6.54
N SER A 63 -17.53 -9.09 -6.25
CA SER A 63 -16.19 -9.34 -5.72
C SER A 63 -15.09 -9.02 -6.75
N PHE A 64 -15.34 -9.27 -8.04
CA PHE A 64 -14.45 -8.85 -9.12
C PHE A 64 -14.35 -7.32 -9.21
N GLY A 65 -15.49 -6.63 -9.14
CA GLY A 65 -15.51 -5.16 -9.11
C GLY A 65 -14.74 -4.59 -7.92
N LEU A 66 -14.91 -5.20 -6.74
CA LEU A 66 -14.19 -4.81 -5.53
C LEU A 66 -12.68 -5.08 -5.65
N SER A 67 -12.27 -6.21 -6.24
CA SER A 67 -10.87 -6.54 -6.50
C SER A 67 -10.19 -5.45 -7.36
N ILE A 68 -10.82 -5.06 -8.47
CA ILE A 68 -10.33 -3.99 -9.34
C ILE A 68 -10.26 -2.66 -8.57
N GLY A 69 -11.30 -2.32 -7.82
CA GLY A 69 -11.34 -1.11 -6.99
C GLY A 69 -10.20 -1.05 -5.97
N MET A 70 -9.94 -2.15 -5.25
CA MET A 70 -8.84 -2.25 -4.29
C MET A 70 -7.47 -2.16 -4.97
N PHE A 71 -7.33 -2.75 -6.16
CA PHE A 71 -6.09 -2.66 -6.94
C PHE A 71 -5.78 -1.21 -7.34
N ILE A 72 -6.78 -0.48 -7.84
CA ILE A 72 -6.66 0.94 -8.21
C ILE A 72 -6.35 1.79 -6.97
N LEU A 73 -7.04 1.58 -5.84
CA LEU A 73 -6.78 2.32 -4.60
C LEU A 73 -5.37 2.06 -4.05
N GLY A 74 -4.89 0.82 -4.13
CA GLY A 74 -3.52 0.46 -3.76
C GLY A 74 -2.48 1.21 -4.59
N PHE A 75 -2.66 1.20 -5.92
CA PHE A 75 -1.77 1.91 -6.83
C PHE A 75 -1.82 3.43 -6.63
N PHE A 76 -3.02 4.00 -6.46
CA PHE A 76 -3.21 5.43 -6.21
C PHE A 76 -2.51 5.87 -4.92
N THR A 77 -2.67 5.09 -3.84
CA THR A 77 -2.02 5.36 -2.54
C THR A 77 -0.50 5.33 -2.66
N TYR A 78 0.04 4.31 -3.33
CA TYR A 78 1.48 4.20 -3.58
C TYR A 78 2.02 5.42 -4.35
N TYR A 79 1.37 5.81 -5.44
CA TYR A 79 1.77 6.98 -6.22
C TYR A 79 1.61 8.30 -5.45
N ARG A 80 0.58 8.43 -4.59
CA ARG A 80 0.37 9.61 -3.75
C ARG A 80 1.49 9.78 -2.72
N VAL A 81 1.89 8.70 -2.05
CA VAL A 81 2.98 8.71 -1.06
C VAL A 81 4.33 8.94 -1.73
N LYS A 82 4.60 8.25 -2.85
CA LYS A 82 5.83 8.45 -3.63
C LYS A 82 5.96 9.89 -4.14
N ARG A 83 4.86 10.52 -4.58
CA ARG A 83 4.84 11.94 -4.97
C ARG A 83 5.08 12.90 -3.80
N LYS A 84 4.51 12.63 -2.62
CA LYS A 84 4.76 13.46 -1.43
C LYS A 84 6.22 13.43 -0.97
N LEU A 85 6.86 12.25 -1.04
CA LEU A 85 8.29 12.12 -0.73
C LEU A 85 9.17 12.93 -1.71
N LYS A 86 8.82 12.94 -3.00
CA LYS A 86 9.57 13.68 -4.02
C LYS A 86 9.43 15.20 -3.89
N LYS A 87 8.27 15.70 -3.45
CA LYS A 87 7.98 17.14 -3.37
C LYS A 87 8.71 17.84 -2.21
N HIS A 88 8.94 17.15 -1.09
CA HIS A 88 9.69 17.71 0.05
C HIS A 88 11.19 17.85 -0.20
N TYR A 89 11.74 17.18 -1.21
CA TYR A 89 13.16 17.25 -1.54
C TYR A 89 13.55 18.51 -2.34
N TYR A 90 12.61 19.16 -3.02
CA TYR A 90 12.91 20.31 -3.90
C TYR A 90 12.75 21.68 -3.23
N GLN A 91 12.41 21.73 -1.95
CA GLN A 91 12.35 22.99 -1.18
C GLN A 91 13.56 23.19 -0.25
N LYS A 92 14.54 22.29 -0.29
CA LYS A 92 15.72 22.33 0.58
C LYS A 92 17.05 22.09 -0.17
N MET A 93 17.06 22.31 -1.48
CA MET A 93 18.28 22.51 -2.26
C MET A 93 18.38 23.98 -2.63
#